data_AF-A0A354UR12-F1
#
_entry.id   AF-A0A354UR12-F1
#
_cell.length_a   1.000
_cell.length_b   1.000
_cell.length_c   1.000
_cell.angle_alpha   90.00
_cell.angle_beta   90.00
_cell.angle_gamma   90.00
#
_symmetry.space_group_name_H-M   'P 1'
#
loop_
_entity.id
_entity.type
_entity.pdbx_description
1 polymer ?
#
loop_
_entity_poly.entity_id
_entity_poly.type
_entity_poly.pdbx_seq_one_letter_code
_entity_poly.pdbx_strand_id
1 'polypeptide(L)'
;EYAALLNNCGSALSELRRFDEAENLMKKAIEILKEDGTHDGEIAVSLINLAHLYYDRDDTSQKEVEKLLDEAWEYINSPRQPHDANYAFILSKCAPSLKYFHRFDEAEAITAVANEIYGKKQ
;
A
#
# COMPACT_ATOMS: atom_id res chain seq x y z
N GLU A 1 -12.09 9.56 3.17
CA GLU A 1 -12.60 8.63 4.21
C GLU A 1 -13.24 7.35 3.66
N TYR A 2 -14.19 7.44 2.72
CA TYR A 2 -14.87 6.26 2.16
C TYR A 2 -13.93 5.22 1.52
N ALA A 3 -12.91 5.64 0.77
CA ALA A 3 -11.96 4.72 0.16
C ALA A 3 -11.09 3.94 1.17
N ALA A 4 -10.69 4.57 2.28
CA ALA A 4 -9.94 3.90 3.34
C ALA A 4 -10.76 2.78 4.01
N LEU A 5 -12.06 3.00 4.20
CA LEU A 5 -12.98 1.97 4.70
C LEU A 5 -13.11 0.80 3.72
N LEU A 6 -13.16 1.06 2.42
CA LEU A 6 -13.18 0.01 1.39
C LEU A 6 -11.91 -0.84 1.44
N ASN A 7 -10.73 -0.21 1.53
CA ASN A 7 -9.45 -0.93 1.62
C ASN A 7 -9.36 -1.78 2.90
N ASN A 8 -9.78 -1.24 4.05
CA ASN A 8 -9.79 -1.98 5.31
C ASN A 8 -10.77 -3.17 5.27
N CYS A 9 -11.95 -2.97 4.67
CA CYS A 9 -12.93 -4.04 4.46
C CYS A 9 -12.37 -5.11 3.52
N GLY A 10 -11.73 -4.70 2.42
CA GLY A 10 -11.05 -5.61 1.50
C GLY A 10 -9.99 -6.47 2.21
N SER A 11 -9.19 -5.85 3.08
CA SER A 11 -8.16 -6.55 3.85
C SER A 11 -8.78 -7.61 4.78
N ALA A 12 -9.84 -7.26 5.51
CA ALA A 12 -10.57 -8.20 6.36
C ALA A 12 -11.23 -9.34 5.56
N LEU A 13 -11.73 -9.06 4.36
CA LEU A 13 -12.27 -10.09 3.46
C LEU A 13 -11.18 -11.03 2.94
N SER A 14 -9.96 -10.51 2.69
CA SER A 14 -8.80 -11.32 2.32
C SER A 14 -8.46 -12.36 3.39
N GLU A 15 -8.42 -11.93 4.67
CA GLU A 15 -8.18 -12.82 5.81
C GLU A 15 -9.26 -13.92 5.93
N LEU A 16 -10.49 -13.63 5.51
CA LEU A 16 -11.60 -14.58 5.43
C LEU A 16 -11.61 -15.42 4.14
N ARG A 17 -10.57 -15.34 3.31
CA ARG A 17 -10.44 -16.04 2.01
C ARG A 17 -11.54 -15.67 1.00
N ARG A 18 -12.22 -14.53 1.19
CA ARG A 18 -13.25 -13.99 0.27
C ARG A 18 -12.58 -13.12 -0.79
N PHE A 19 -11.74 -13.74 -1.61
CA PHE A 19 -10.77 -13.03 -2.44
C PHE A 19 -11.39 -12.13 -3.51
N ASP A 20 -12.42 -12.60 -4.22
CA ASP A 20 -13.08 -11.79 -5.27
C ASP A 20 -13.72 -10.51 -4.70
N GLU A 21 -14.32 -10.60 -3.51
CA GLU A 21 -14.92 -9.44 -2.85
C GLU A 21 -13.85 -8.48 -2.34
N ALA A 22 -12.77 -9.02 -1.76
CA ALA A 22 -11.62 -8.22 -1.33
C ALA A 22 -11.02 -7.44 -2.50
N GLU A 23 -10.79 -8.11 -3.63
CA GLU A 23 -10.22 -7.52 -4.85
C GLU A 23 -11.07 -6.36 -5.36
N ASN A 24 -12.39 -6.57 -5.44
CA ASN A 24 -13.32 -5.55 -5.91
C ASN A 24 -13.30 -4.31 -4.99
N LEU A 25 -13.30 -4.50 -3.67
CA LEU A 25 -13.25 -3.38 -2.74
C LEU A 25 -11.92 -2.62 -2.80
N MET A 26 -10.79 -3.32 -2.90
CA MET A 26 -9.47 -2.68 -3.01
C MET A 26 -9.33 -1.92 -4.34
N LYS A 27 -9.75 -2.50 -5.47
CA LYS A 27 -9.74 -1.82 -6.78
C LYS A 27 -10.61 -0.57 -6.78
N LYS A 28 -11.81 -0.66 -6.19
CA LYS A 28 -12.71 0.50 -6.04
C LYS A 28 -12.11 1.58 -5.14
N ALA A 29 -11.42 1.21 -4.07
CA ALA A 29 -10.70 2.16 -3.23
C ALA A 29 -9.63 2.91 -4.06
N ILE A 30 -8.81 2.18 -4.81
CA ILE A 30 -7.77 2.75 -5.68
C ILE A 30 -8.37 3.70 -6.72
N GLU A 31 -9.46 3.30 -7.38
CA GLU A 31 -10.15 4.13 -8.39
C GLU A 31 -10.60 5.47 -7.80
N ILE A 32 -11.31 5.45 -6.66
CA ILE A 32 -11.79 6.66 -5.98
C ILE A 32 -10.62 7.57 -5.57
N LEU A 33 -9.53 6.99 -5.05
CA LEU A 33 -8.37 7.77 -4.63
C LEU A 33 -7.63 8.39 -5.83
N LYS A 34 -7.57 7.68 -6.96
CA LYS A 34 -6.97 8.19 -8.21
C LYS A 34 -7.80 9.33 -8.79
N GLU A 35 -9.13 9.26 -8.73
CA GLU A 35 -10.02 10.35 -9.17
C GLU A 35 -9.83 11.64 -8.36
N ASP A 36 -9.57 11.52 -7.05
CA ASP A 36 -9.35 12.66 -6.16
C ASP A 36 -7.93 13.27 -6.31
N GLY A 37 -6.97 12.49 -6.83
CA GLY A 37 -5.65 12.98 -7.28
C GLY A 37 -4.70 13.48 -6.19
N THR A 38 -5.06 13.39 -4.92
CA THR A 38 -4.31 13.93 -3.77
C THR A 38 -3.98 12.90 -2.69
N HIS A 39 -4.19 11.61 -2.98
CA HIS A 39 -4.11 10.51 -2.01
C HIS A 39 -3.05 9.45 -2.37
N ASP A 40 -1.87 9.90 -2.83
CA ASP A 40 -0.81 9.00 -3.29
C ASP A 40 -0.43 7.95 -2.21
N GLY A 41 -0.45 8.32 -0.93
CA GLY A 41 -0.10 7.41 0.16
C GLY A 41 -1.11 6.29 0.37
N GLU A 42 -2.40 6.63 0.37
CA GLU A 42 -3.48 5.66 0.50
C GLU A 42 -3.58 4.74 -0.73
N ILE A 43 -3.25 5.25 -1.93
CA ILE A 43 -3.14 4.44 -3.14
C ILE A 43 -2.04 3.39 -2.96
N ALA A 44 -0.86 3.79 -2.50
CA ALA A 44 0.26 2.85 -2.29
C ALA A 44 -0.09 1.73 -1.31
N VAL A 45 -0.73 2.07 -0.18
CA VAL A 45 -1.17 1.05 0.81
C VAL A 45 -2.18 0.10 0.19
N SER A 46 -3.13 0.61 -0.59
CA SER A 46 -4.17 -0.21 -1.22
C SER A 46 -3.59 -1.16 -2.28
N LEU A 47 -2.59 -0.71 -3.05
CA LEU A 47 -1.85 -1.52 -4.01
C LEU A 47 -1.06 -2.65 -3.34
N ILE A 48 -0.39 -2.36 -2.22
CA ILE A 48 0.32 -3.38 -1.43
C ILE A 48 -0.66 -4.43 -0.86
N ASN A 49 -1.81 -4.00 -0.37
CA ASN A 49 -2.83 -4.93 0.12
C ASN A 49 -3.37 -5.83 -1.01
N LEU A 50 -3.51 -5.27 -2.22
CA LEU A 50 -3.89 -6.04 -3.40
C LEU A 50 -2.78 -7.03 -3.83
N ALA A 51 -1.51 -6.68 -3.66
CA ALA A 51 -0.38 -7.58 -3.89
C ALA A 51 -0.40 -8.78 -2.94
N HIS A 52 -0.66 -8.54 -1.64
CA HIS A 52 -0.86 -9.62 -0.65
C HIS A 52 -2.05 -10.51 -1.01
N LEU A 53 -3.19 -9.90 -1.38
CA LEU A 53 -4.37 -10.65 -1.81
C LEU A 53 -4.05 -11.61 -2.95
N TYR A 54 -3.36 -11.13 -3.99
CA TYR A 54 -2.99 -11.93 -5.15
C TYR A 54 -1.99 -13.04 -4.81
N TYR A 55 -1.07 -12.76 -3.90
CA TYR A 55 -0.13 -13.76 -3.41
C TYR A 55 -0.86 -14.87 -2.63
N ASP A 56 -1.78 -14.51 -1.74
CA ASP A 56 -2.54 -15.46 -0.90
C ASP A 56 -3.56 -16.29 -1.68
N ARG A 57 -4.02 -15.76 -2.82
CA ARG A 57 -4.99 -16.43 -3.70
C ARG A 57 -4.40 -17.60 -4.50
N ASP A 58 -3.07 -17.65 -4.67
CA ASP A 58 -2.31 -18.67 -5.42
C ASP A 58 -2.80 -18.92 -6.87
N ASP A 59 -3.55 -17.98 -7.44
CA ASP A 59 -4.05 -18.05 -8.83
C ASP A 59 -3.45 -16.97 -9.74
N THR A 60 -2.77 -16.00 -9.15
CA THR A 60 -2.28 -14.82 -9.84
C THR A 60 -0.77 -14.91 -10.01
N SER A 61 -0.28 -14.62 -11.22
CA SER A 61 1.14 -14.76 -11.52
C SER A 61 1.97 -13.82 -10.65
N GLN A 62 3.15 -14.28 -10.21
CA GLN A 62 4.15 -13.47 -9.50
C GLN A 62 4.46 -12.15 -10.23
N LYS A 63 4.32 -12.12 -11.56
CA LYS A 63 4.48 -10.91 -12.38
C LYS A 63 3.44 -9.83 -12.09
N GLU A 64 2.19 -10.19 -11.78
CA GLU A 64 1.16 -9.20 -11.44
C GLU A 64 1.36 -8.66 -10.03
N VAL A 65 1.81 -9.51 -9.09
CA VAL A 65 2.23 -9.07 -7.75
C VAL A 65 3.36 -8.04 -7.87
N GLU A 66 4.39 -8.33 -8.68
CA GLU A 66 5.52 -7.42 -8.86
C GLU A 66 5.08 -6.07 -9.45
N LYS A 67 4.19 -6.08 -10.46
CA LYS A 67 3.65 -4.84 -11.03
C LYS A 67 2.94 -3.98 -9.99
N LEU A 68 2.14 -4.60 -9.11
CA LEU A 68 1.45 -3.87 -8.05
C LEU A 68 2.42 -3.25 -7.05
N LEU A 69 3.50 -3.97 -6.73
CA LEU A 69 4.55 -3.47 -5.85
C LEU A 69 5.31 -2.32 -6.50
N ASP A 70 5.64 -2.40 -7.79
CA ASP A 70 6.28 -1.32 -8.53
C ASP A 70 5.40 -0.09 -8.62
N GLU A 71 4.11 -0.24 -8.92
CA GLU A 71 3.15 0.86 -8.91
C GLU A 71 3.05 1.49 -7.52
N ALA A 72 2.97 0.68 -6.45
CA ALA A 72 2.96 1.18 -5.08
C ALA A 72 4.24 1.98 -4.76
N TRP A 73 5.39 1.55 -5.27
CA TRP A 73 6.66 2.23 -5.09
C TRP A 73 6.70 3.60 -5.76
N GLU A 74 6.11 3.74 -6.96
CA GLU A 74 5.95 5.04 -7.62
C GLU A 74 5.11 6.01 -6.80
N TYR A 75 4.01 5.53 -6.21
CA TYR A 75 3.14 6.34 -5.35
C TYR A 75 3.79 6.70 -4.00
N ILE A 76 4.58 5.79 -3.42
CA ILE A 76 5.39 6.08 -2.23
C ILE A 76 6.36 7.22 -2.53
N ASN A 77 7.08 7.16 -3.65
CA ASN A 77 8.10 8.13 -4.03
C ASN A 77 7.57 9.32 -4.84
N SER A 78 6.24 9.51 -4.87
CA SER A 78 5.65 10.60 -5.62
C SER A 78 6.12 11.94 -5.05
N PRO A 79 6.61 12.87 -5.89
CA PRO A 79 7.07 14.19 -5.45
C PRO A 79 5.92 15.07 -4.92
N ARG A 80 4.66 14.63 -5.08
CA ARG A 80 3.49 15.32 -4.52
C ARG A 80 3.24 14.98 -3.06
N GLN A 81 3.88 13.93 -2.53
CA GLN A 81 3.67 13.51 -1.15
C GLN A 81 4.17 14.57 -0.17
N PRO A 82 3.33 15.04 0.76
CA PRO A 82 3.80 15.87 1.85
C PRO A 82 4.64 15.01 2.80
N HIS A 83 5.92 15.31 2.98
CA HIS A 83 6.83 14.56 3.87
C HIS A 83 6.56 14.88 5.36
N ASP A 84 5.35 14.58 5.81
CA ASP A 84 4.84 14.84 7.15
C ASP A 84 4.62 13.53 7.94
N ALA A 85 3.98 13.64 9.09
CA ALA A 85 3.71 12.47 9.93
C ALA A 85 2.72 11.48 9.31
N ASN A 86 1.81 11.93 8.42
CA ASN A 86 0.94 11.01 7.69
C ASN A 86 1.77 10.20 6.71
N TYR A 87 2.70 10.84 5.99
CA TYR A 87 3.62 10.11 5.11
C TYR A 87 4.48 9.11 5.89
N ALA A 88 5.07 9.49 7.03
CA ALA A 88 5.79 8.55 7.89
C ALA A 88 4.92 7.38 8.36
N PHE A 89 3.63 7.62 8.62
CA PHE A 89 2.67 6.57 8.95
C PHE A 89 2.44 5.62 7.77
N ILE A 90 2.23 6.14 6.56
CA ILE A 90 2.12 5.34 5.33
C ILE A 90 3.37 4.47 5.13
N LEU A 91 4.57 5.05 5.24
CA LEU A 91 5.82 4.29 5.10
C LEU A 91 5.91 3.14 6.12
N SER A 92 5.49 3.36 7.36
CA SER A 92 5.46 2.33 8.40
C SER A 92 4.49 1.18 8.10
N LYS A 93 3.46 1.43 7.27
CA LYS A 93 2.52 0.40 6.79
C LYS A 93 3.09 -0.38 5.60
N CYS A 94 3.83 0.29 4.73
CA CYS A 94 4.38 -0.34 3.52
C CYS A 94 5.63 -1.18 3.81
N ALA A 95 6.50 -0.76 4.74
CA ALA A 95 7.81 -1.38 4.96
C ALA A 95 7.76 -2.88 5.32
N PRO A 96 6.87 -3.35 6.21
CA PRO A 96 6.77 -4.79 6.52
C PRO A 96 6.38 -5.62 5.30
N SER A 97 5.50 -5.09 4.45
CA SER A 97 5.06 -5.75 3.22
C SER A 97 6.15 -5.80 2.16
N LEU A 98 6.90 -4.72 1.96
CA LEU A 98 8.06 -4.73 1.06
C LEU A 98 9.09 -5.78 1.50
N LYS A 99 9.33 -5.89 2.82
CA LYS A 99 10.19 -6.94 3.38
C LYS A 99 9.64 -8.35 3.13
N TYR A 100 8.32 -8.54 3.25
CA TYR A 100 7.66 -9.82 2.97
C TYR A 100 7.90 -10.26 1.51
N PHE A 101 7.82 -9.33 0.57
CA PHE A 101 8.09 -9.57 -0.86
C PHE A 101 9.59 -9.48 -1.23
N HIS A 102 10.50 -9.59 -0.26
CA HIS A 102 11.96 -9.56 -0.48
C HIS A 102 12.52 -8.25 -1.06
N ARG A 103 11.77 -7.14 -1.03
CA ARG A 103 12.24 -5.80 -1.40
C ARG A 103 12.92 -5.13 -0.20
N PHE A 104 14.00 -5.74 0.27
CA PHE A 104 14.68 -5.35 1.51
C PHE A 104 15.25 -3.93 1.47
N ASP A 105 15.93 -3.57 0.38
CA ASP A 105 16.57 -2.26 0.23
C ASP A 105 15.52 -1.13 0.28
N GLU A 106 14.38 -1.33 -0.37
CA GLU A 106 13.27 -0.39 -0.36
C GLU A 106 12.60 -0.27 1.01
N ALA A 107 12.39 -1.40 1.68
CA ALA A 107 11.84 -1.43 3.04
C ALA A 107 12.76 -0.68 4.03
N GLU A 108 14.08 -0.85 3.92
CA GLU A 108 15.06 -0.14 4.74
C GLU A 108 15.05 1.36 4.45
N ALA A 109 15.05 1.75 3.16
CA ALA A 109 15.01 3.14 2.74
C ALA A 109 13.81 3.90 3.34
N ILE A 110 12.60 3.34 3.21
CA ILE A 110 11.41 4.03 3.72
C ILE A 110 11.28 3.97 5.25
N THR A 111 11.83 2.94 5.89
CA THR A 111 11.90 2.86 7.36
C THR A 111 12.78 3.97 7.92
N ALA A 112 13.93 4.22 7.29
CA ALA A 112 14.83 5.31 7.67
C ALA A 112 14.13 6.68 7.57
N VAL A 113 13.43 6.93 6.45
CA VAL A 113 12.67 8.17 6.25
C VAL A 113 11.56 8.34 7.29
N ALA A 114 10.79 7.29 7.58
CA ALA A 114 9.75 7.34 8.60
C ALA A 114 10.31 7.70 9.98
N ASN A 115 11.42 7.06 10.39
CA ASN A 115 12.08 7.32 11.66
C ASN A 115 12.64 8.75 11.75
N GLU A 116 13.19 9.28 10.67
CA GLU A 116 13.67 10.66 10.61
C GLU A 116 12.53 11.67 10.85
N ILE A 117 11.39 11.46 10.18
CA ILE A 117 10.23 12.35 10.32
C ILE A 117 9.67 12.27 11.75
N TYR A 118 9.57 11.08 12.34
CA TYR A 118 9.12 10.93 13.72
C TYR A 118 10.11 11.53 14.74
N GLY A 119 11.42 11.38 14.51
CA GLY A 119 12.46 11.92 15.38
C GLY A 119 12.55 13.45 15.37
N LYS A 120 12.19 14.11 14.25
CA LYS A 120 12.12 15.58 14.15
C LYS A 120 10.97 16.22 14.93
N LYS A 121 10.01 15.44 15.44
CA LYS A 121 8.83 15.93 16.18
C LYS A 121 8.95 15.81 17.70
N GLN A 122 10.10 15.35 18.22
CA GLN A 122 10.44 15.37 19.65
C GLN A 122 11.26 16.61 20.01
#